data_AF-A0A495ZY16-F1
#
_entry.id   AF-A0A495ZY16-F1
#
_cell.length_a   1.000
_cell.length_b   1.000
_cell.length_c   1.000
_cell.angle_alpha   90.00
_cell.angle_beta   90.00
_cell.angle_gamma   90.00
#
_symmetry.space_group_name_H-M   'P 1'
#
loop_
_entity.id
_entity.type
_entity.pdbx_description
1 polymer ?
#
loop_
_entity_poly.entity_id
_entity_poly.type
_entity_poly.pdbx_seq_one_letter_code
_entity_poly.pdbx_strand_id
1 'polypeptide(L)'
;MASELPFFDSHSPKNVIFCIGDGMGFEAVKAAGYYAYGETGTLSFEAFPHHAEMATYAADSPMTDSAAAATAMATGHKVNNGVISMEFPGSGAPLKTLLEISKAQGKWTGLVSTTYITHATPAAFAAHTPQRNNLADIAHDYLHLTRPNVLLGGGGNGLTEKDAEAAGYTVVTDREGLLHLDTETENRVSGQFGDTNIPYMFDGPNALPHLSEMVTVALDILSNAQEGFFLLVEGGRIDHAGHSNDIERNILETIEFSKTVQSIVDRVSRRDDTLILVTADHETGGLKVHKNNGKGHVPEISWSTGGHTVSNVPLYGWGRNAERVEGIMNNTDLIKVVGCPSN
;
A
#
# COMPACT_ATOMS: atom_id res chain seq x y z
N MET A 1 -31.87 25.66 2.42
CA MET A 1 -32.13 24.30 1.93
C MET A 1 -30.88 23.49 2.22
N ALA A 2 -30.95 22.61 3.21
CA ALA A 2 -29.83 21.74 3.55
C ALA A 2 -29.65 20.74 2.40
N SER A 3 -28.49 20.77 1.75
CA SER A 3 -28.09 19.76 0.78
C SER A 3 -27.99 18.43 1.52
N GLU A 4 -28.84 17.48 1.15
CA GLU A 4 -28.86 16.13 1.69
C GLU A 4 -27.48 15.49 1.51
N LEU A 5 -26.84 15.11 2.63
CA LEU A 5 -25.69 14.23 2.62
C LEU A 5 -26.14 12.89 1.98
N PRO A 6 -25.36 12.31 1.05
CA PRO A 6 -25.75 11.05 0.42
C PRO A 6 -25.98 10.00 1.50
N PHE A 7 -27.11 9.30 1.38
CA PHE A 7 -27.53 8.23 2.27
C PHE A 7 -26.39 7.21 2.42
N PHE A 8 -25.81 7.11 3.61
CA PHE A 8 -24.79 6.11 3.91
C PHE A 8 -25.44 4.74 3.99
N ASP A 9 -24.94 3.80 3.19
CA ASP A 9 -25.27 2.40 3.33
C ASP A 9 -24.69 1.92 4.68
N SER A 10 -25.53 1.39 5.57
CA SER A 10 -25.12 0.85 6.88
C SER A 10 -24.22 -0.41 6.77
N HIS A 11 -23.73 -0.70 5.57
CA HIS A 11 -22.93 -1.86 5.19
C HIS A 11 -21.47 -1.49 4.84
N SER A 12 -21.08 -0.21 4.86
CA SER A 12 -19.69 0.17 4.58
C SER A 12 -18.73 -0.27 5.70
N PRO A 13 -17.51 -0.75 5.37
CA PRO A 13 -16.52 -1.15 6.36
C PRO A 13 -16.15 0.00 7.29
N LYS A 14 -16.11 -0.30 8.58
CA LYS A 14 -15.59 0.60 9.60
C LYS A 14 -14.08 0.74 9.46
N ASN A 15 -13.39 -0.36 9.19
CA ASN A 15 -11.93 -0.37 8.98
C ASN A 15 -11.59 -0.84 7.57
N VAL A 16 -10.65 -0.15 6.92
CA VAL A 16 -10.16 -0.51 5.60
C VAL A 16 -8.64 -0.65 5.68
N ILE A 17 -8.14 -1.82 5.30
CA ILE A 17 -6.71 -2.09 5.21
C ILE A 17 -6.40 -2.43 3.76
N PHE A 18 -5.59 -1.59 3.14
CA PHE A 18 -5.27 -1.63 1.73
C PHE A 18 -3.80 -1.99 1.58
N CYS A 19 -3.51 -3.20 1.14
CA CYS A 19 -2.17 -3.74 1.00
C CYS A 19 -1.75 -3.75 -0.47
N ILE A 20 -0.65 -3.07 -0.80
CA ILE A 20 -0.07 -3.01 -2.14
C ILE A 20 1.33 -3.63 -2.11
N GLY A 21 1.54 -4.71 -2.85
CA GLY A 21 2.88 -5.13 -3.24
C GLY A 21 3.25 -4.39 -4.52
N ASP A 22 4.06 -3.32 -4.46
CA ASP A 22 4.45 -2.55 -5.66
C ASP A 22 5.12 -3.49 -6.66
N GLY A 23 4.67 -3.51 -7.92
CA GLY A 23 5.19 -4.41 -8.95
C GLY A 23 4.86 -5.91 -8.78
N MET A 24 4.04 -6.30 -7.79
CA MET A 24 3.77 -7.70 -7.41
C MET A 24 2.77 -8.39 -8.34
N GLY A 25 3.20 -8.72 -9.56
CA GLY A 25 2.40 -9.54 -10.49
C GLY A 25 2.23 -11.00 -10.04
N PHE A 26 1.39 -11.75 -10.76
CA PHE A 26 1.09 -13.17 -10.49
C PHE A 26 2.34 -14.06 -10.40
N GLU A 27 3.37 -13.79 -11.20
CA GLU A 27 4.57 -14.60 -11.25
C GLU A 27 5.51 -14.33 -10.05
N ALA A 28 5.46 -13.14 -9.45
CA ALA A 28 6.15 -12.85 -8.19
C ALA A 28 5.52 -13.62 -7.01
N VAL A 29 4.18 -13.59 -6.93
CA VAL A 29 3.38 -14.38 -5.96
C VAL A 29 3.73 -15.87 -6.09
N LYS A 30 3.71 -16.39 -7.32
CA LYS A 30 4.05 -17.80 -7.62
C LYS A 30 5.46 -18.17 -7.20
N ALA A 31 6.45 -17.33 -7.55
CA ALA A 31 7.85 -17.58 -7.23
C ALA A 31 8.06 -17.62 -5.70
N ALA A 32 7.42 -16.70 -4.98
CA ALA A 32 7.46 -16.65 -3.52
C ALA A 32 6.82 -17.88 -2.86
N GLY A 33 5.66 -18.33 -3.35
CA GLY A 33 5.01 -19.57 -2.86
C GLY A 33 5.89 -20.81 -3.05
N TYR A 34 6.46 -20.98 -4.25
CA TYR A 34 7.40 -22.08 -4.50
C TYR A 34 8.62 -22.05 -3.58
N TYR A 35 9.23 -20.89 -3.38
CA TYR A 35 10.37 -20.78 -2.49
C TYR A 35 9.99 -21.05 -1.02
N ALA A 36 8.93 -20.42 -0.52
CA ALA A 36 8.58 -20.49 0.91
C ALA A 36 7.98 -21.84 1.32
N TYR A 37 7.17 -22.45 0.46
CA TYR A 37 6.34 -23.60 0.81
C TYR A 37 6.51 -24.79 -0.14
N GLY A 38 7.13 -24.60 -1.30
CA GLY A 38 7.27 -25.64 -2.32
C GLY A 38 6.04 -25.80 -3.21
N GLU A 39 5.01 -24.97 -3.06
CA GLU A 39 3.78 -24.96 -3.84
C GLU A 39 3.12 -23.56 -3.88
N THR A 40 2.28 -23.30 -4.88
CA THR A 40 1.49 -22.04 -5.00
C THR A 40 0.23 -22.08 -4.14
N GLY A 41 -0.43 -20.93 -3.94
CA GLY A 41 -1.69 -20.89 -3.18
C GLY A 41 -1.47 -20.95 -1.67
N THR A 42 -0.29 -20.56 -1.21
CA THR A 42 0.17 -20.73 0.19
C THR A 42 0.54 -19.42 0.86
N LEU A 43 0.66 -18.32 0.12
CA LEU A 43 0.77 -16.99 0.71
C LEU A 43 -0.56 -16.62 1.38
N SER A 44 -0.49 -15.87 2.48
CA SER A 44 -1.63 -15.63 3.37
C SER A 44 -2.86 -15.04 2.66
N PHE A 45 -2.62 -14.13 1.70
CA PHE A 45 -3.67 -13.49 0.92
C PHE A 45 -4.25 -14.39 -0.19
N GLU A 46 -3.56 -15.45 -0.63
CA GLU A 46 -4.11 -16.40 -1.62
C GLU A 46 -5.25 -17.25 -1.03
N ALA A 47 -5.40 -17.28 0.29
CA ALA A 47 -6.49 -17.95 0.99
C ALA A 47 -7.75 -17.07 1.14
N PHE A 48 -7.74 -15.83 0.63
CA PHE A 48 -8.88 -14.94 0.72
C PHE A 48 -10.06 -15.49 -0.11
N PRO A 49 -11.31 -15.29 0.32
CA PRO A 49 -12.46 -15.90 -0.35
C PRO A 49 -12.81 -15.27 -1.71
N HIS A 50 -12.33 -14.05 -2.00
CA HIS A 50 -12.71 -13.29 -3.18
C HIS A 50 -11.47 -12.86 -3.98
N HIS A 51 -11.46 -13.19 -5.27
CA HIS A 51 -10.32 -12.98 -6.17
C HIS A 51 -10.77 -12.30 -7.46
N ALA A 52 -9.91 -11.44 -8.00
CA ALA A 52 -10.06 -10.84 -9.32
C ALA A 52 -8.69 -10.62 -9.98
N GLU A 53 -8.72 -10.34 -11.28
CA GLU A 53 -7.61 -9.72 -11.99
C GLU A 53 -7.86 -8.22 -12.11
N MET A 54 -6.83 -7.40 -11.96
CA MET A 54 -6.96 -5.95 -12.02
C MET A 54 -6.15 -5.35 -13.17
N ALA A 55 -6.82 -4.57 -14.02
CA ALA A 55 -6.22 -3.77 -15.08
C ALA A 55 -5.71 -2.42 -14.55
N THR A 56 -4.48 -2.05 -14.92
CA THR A 56 -3.73 -1.00 -14.21
C THR A 56 -3.35 0.22 -15.05
N TYR A 57 -3.60 0.22 -16.37
CA TYR A 57 -3.20 1.28 -17.31
C TYR A 57 -3.41 2.73 -16.82
N ALA A 58 -2.53 3.65 -17.20
CA ALA A 58 -2.66 5.08 -16.93
C ALA A 58 -3.49 5.80 -17.99
N ALA A 59 -3.86 7.07 -17.76
CA ALA A 59 -4.65 7.83 -18.73
C ALA A 59 -3.89 8.08 -20.06
N ASP A 60 -2.57 8.20 -20.00
CA ASP A 60 -1.68 8.48 -21.13
C ASP A 60 -0.86 7.27 -21.61
N SER A 61 -0.95 6.13 -20.94
CA SER A 61 -0.10 4.97 -21.25
C SER A 61 -0.78 3.64 -20.87
N PRO A 62 -0.68 2.59 -21.72
CA PRO A 62 -1.11 1.24 -21.33
C PRO A 62 -0.25 0.66 -20.20
N MET A 63 0.97 1.17 -20.01
CA MET A 63 1.89 0.80 -18.94
C MET A 63 1.94 1.96 -17.93
N THR A 64 1.32 1.77 -16.78
CA THR A 64 1.26 2.77 -15.71
C THR A 64 2.59 2.86 -14.95
N ASP A 65 2.83 3.96 -14.26
CA ASP A 65 3.76 4.05 -13.14
C ASP A 65 3.02 3.94 -11.79
N SER A 66 3.77 3.83 -10.68
CA SER A 66 3.19 3.74 -9.33
C SER A 66 2.32 4.94 -8.97
N ALA A 67 2.66 6.15 -9.44
CA ALA A 67 1.92 7.37 -9.14
C ALA A 67 0.50 7.35 -9.74
N ALA A 68 0.40 7.06 -11.04
CA ALA A 68 -0.90 7.00 -11.72
C ALA A 68 -1.74 5.80 -11.24
N ALA A 69 -1.10 4.65 -11.00
CA ALA A 69 -1.77 3.46 -10.52
C ALA A 69 -2.34 3.65 -9.11
N ALA A 70 -1.53 4.14 -8.17
CA ALA A 70 -1.97 4.41 -6.81
C ALA A 70 -3.02 5.54 -6.76
N THR A 71 -2.89 6.57 -7.61
CA THR A 71 -3.93 7.62 -7.74
C THR A 71 -5.26 7.02 -8.19
N ALA A 72 -5.25 6.12 -9.18
CA ALA A 72 -6.47 5.48 -9.66
C ALA A 72 -7.14 4.63 -8.57
N MET A 73 -6.37 3.90 -7.77
CA MET A 73 -6.88 3.14 -6.63
C MET A 73 -7.39 4.04 -5.49
N ALA A 74 -6.68 5.13 -5.21
CA ALA A 74 -6.99 6.04 -4.11
C ALA A 74 -8.20 6.94 -4.41
N THR A 75 -8.44 7.29 -5.68
CA THR A 75 -9.43 8.32 -6.06
C THR A 75 -10.54 7.79 -6.96
N GLY A 76 -10.35 6.65 -7.61
CA GLY A 76 -11.26 6.16 -8.65
C GLY A 76 -11.08 6.83 -10.01
N HIS A 77 -10.04 7.63 -10.21
CA HIS A 77 -9.79 8.34 -11.48
C HIS A 77 -8.42 8.01 -12.07
N LYS A 78 -8.39 7.70 -13.37
CA LYS A 78 -7.13 7.59 -14.12
C LYS A 78 -6.49 8.96 -14.30
N VAL A 79 -5.17 9.01 -14.12
CA VAL A 79 -4.34 10.20 -14.37
C VAL A 79 -3.12 9.82 -15.21
N ASN A 80 -2.36 10.81 -15.66
CA ASN A 80 -1.12 10.58 -16.40
C ASN A 80 -0.03 10.02 -15.49
N ASN A 81 0.90 9.27 -16.06
CA ASN A 81 2.07 8.79 -15.34
C ASN A 81 2.81 9.93 -14.62
N GLY A 82 3.23 9.67 -13.39
CA GLY A 82 3.92 10.63 -12.53
C GLY A 82 3.00 11.57 -11.75
N VAL A 83 1.70 11.64 -12.05
CA VAL A 83 0.75 12.52 -11.35
C VAL A 83 0.30 11.90 -10.03
N ILE A 84 0.21 12.71 -8.97
CA ILE A 84 -0.26 12.31 -7.64
C ILE A 84 -1.60 13.01 -7.37
N SER A 85 -2.70 12.26 -7.46
CA SER A 85 -4.07 12.67 -7.03
C SER A 85 -4.52 14.06 -7.47
N MET A 86 -4.17 14.44 -8.70
CA MET A 86 -4.64 15.65 -9.39
C MET A 86 -5.42 15.24 -10.62
N GLU A 87 -6.56 15.90 -10.88
CA GLU A 87 -7.40 15.63 -12.05
C GLU A 87 -6.59 15.71 -13.35
N PHE A 88 -6.96 14.86 -14.31
CA PHE A 88 -6.37 14.83 -15.64
C PHE A 88 -6.33 16.24 -16.27
N PRO A 89 -5.19 16.66 -16.85
CA PRO A 89 -3.99 15.88 -17.17
C PRO A 89 -2.91 15.87 -16.07
N GLY A 90 -3.24 16.23 -14.82
CA GLY A 90 -2.30 16.39 -13.70
C GLY A 90 -2.09 17.83 -13.26
N SER A 91 -2.82 18.76 -13.87
CA SER A 91 -2.87 20.18 -13.50
C SER A 91 -4.29 20.64 -13.13
N GLY A 92 -5.23 19.69 -13.01
CA GLY A 92 -6.62 19.95 -12.66
C GLY A 92 -6.82 20.15 -11.15
N ALA A 93 -8.06 20.00 -10.67
CA ALA A 93 -8.33 20.08 -9.24
C ALA A 93 -7.76 18.87 -8.48
N PRO A 94 -7.43 19.01 -7.18
CA PRO A 94 -7.14 17.87 -6.31
C PRO A 94 -8.28 16.85 -6.33
N LEU A 95 -7.95 15.58 -6.56
CA LEU A 95 -8.88 14.46 -6.51
C LEU A 95 -8.96 13.91 -5.09
N LYS A 96 -10.15 13.94 -4.50
CA LYS A 96 -10.33 13.48 -3.12
C LYS A 96 -9.99 11.99 -2.97
N THR A 97 -9.10 11.65 -2.03
CA THR A 97 -8.61 10.28 -1.85
C THR A 97 -9.45 9.47 -0.84
N LEU A 98 -9.34 8.14 -0.88
CA LEU A 98 -9.92 7.22 0.11
C LEU A 98 -9.48 7.55 1.54
N LEU A 99 -8.24 8.00 1.73
CA LEU A 99 -7.73 8.42 3.04
C LEU A 99 -8.43 9.70 3.51
N GLU A 100 -8.57 10.70 2.65
CA GLU A 100 -9.27 11.95 2.97
C GLU A 100 -10.77 11.73 3.20
N ILE A 101 -11.39 10.84 2.43
CA ILE A 101 -12.79 10.42 2.64
C ILE A 101 -12.92 9.78 4.03
N SER A 102 -12.03 8.86 4.38
CA SER A 102 -12.02 8.20 5.69
C SER A 102 -11.82 9.21 6.82
N LYS A 103 -10.89 10.14 6.65
CA LYS A 103 -10.62 11.20 7.63
C LYS A 103 -11.80 12.15 7.81
N ALA A 104 -12.51 12.49 6.74
CA ALA A 104 -13.73 13.31 6.81
C ALA A 104 -14.86 12.60 7.57
N GLN A 105 -14.81 11.28 7.71
CA GLN A 105 -15.72 10.48 8.54
C GLN A 105 -15.26 10.34 10.00
N GLY A 106 -14.18 11.03 10.40
CA GLY A 106 -13.63 10.95 11.76
C GLY A 106 -12.73 9.73 12.01
N LYS A 107 -12.48 8.90 10.99
CA LYS A 107 -11.58 7.76 11.10
C LYS A 107 -10.13 8.21 11.23
N TRP A 108 -9.33 7.42 11.94
CA TRP A 108 -7.87 7.60 11.92
C TRP A 108 -7.28 7.02 10.64
N THR A 109 -6.16 7.57 10.18
CA THR A 109 -5.56 7.15 8.92
C THR A 109 -4.07 6.88 9.04
N GLY A 110 -3.55 5.90 8.30
CA GLY A 110 -2.14 5.54 8.33
C GLY A 110 -1.58 5.17 6.96
N LEU A 111 -0.29 5.46 6.78
CA LEU A 111 0.52 5.05 5.65
C LEU A 111 1.75 4.32 6.19
N VAL A 112 1.98 3.10 5.71
CA VAL A 112 3.14 2.28 6.05
C VAL A 112 3.78 1.75 4.77
N SER A 113 5.08 1.93 4.61
CA SER A 113 5.81 1.49 3.42
C SER A 113 7.24 1.07 3.71
N THR A 114 7.77 0.13 2.94
CA THR A 114 9.21 -0.18 2.89
C THR A 114 10.03 0.78 2.02
N THR A 115 9.40 1.72 1.30
CA THR A 115 10.10 2.78 0.56
C THR A 115 10.24 4.04 1.42
N TYR A 116 10.81 5.10 0.85
CA TYR A 116 10.58 6.45 1.38
C TYR A 116 9.09 6.69 1.59
N ILE A 117 8.70 7.27 2.72
CA ILE A 117 7.27 7.52 3.00
C ILE A 117 6.64 8.53 2.03
N THR A 118 7.45 9.32 1.35
CA THR A 118 7.09 10.27 0.29
C THR A 118 7.12 9.65 -1.11
N HIS A 119 7.38 8.35 -1.24
CA HIS A 119 7.31 7.65 -2.52
C HIS A 119 5.88 7.71 -3.09
N ALA A 120 5.74 7.42 -4.39
CA ALA A 120 4.50 7.68 -5.12
C ALA A 120 3.28 6.95 -4.58
N THR A 121 3.42 5.67 -4.22
CA THR A 121 2.31 4.85 -3.73
C THR A 121 1.69 5.42 -2.46
N PRO A 122 2.43 5.71 -1.36
CA PRO A 122 1.86 6.37 -0.20
C PRO A 122 1.42 7.80 -0.50
N ALA A 123 2.16 8.54 -1.32
CA ALA A 123 1.84 9.93 -1.66
C ALA A 123 0.47 10.06 -2.33
N ALA A 124 0.12 9.15 -3.26
CA ALA A 124 -1.16 9.16 -3.95
C ALA A 124 -2.37 9.04 -3.01
N PHE A 125 -2.20 8.47 -1.82
CA PHE A 125 -3.30 8.41 -0.85
C PHE A 125 -3.43 9.68 0.00
N ALA A 126 -2.42 10.54 0.10
CA ALA A 126 -2.45 11.64 1.09
C ALA A 126 -1.78 12.96 0.64
N ALA A 127 -1.48 13.13 -0.63
CA ALA A 127 -0.95 14.35 -1.20
C ALA A 127 -1.54 14.62 -2.59
N HIS A 128 -1.40 15.85 -3.08
CA HIS A 128 -1.84 16.25 -4.41
C HIS A 128 -0.76 17.09 -5.08
N THR A 129 -0.12 16.53 -6.12
CA THR A 129 0.92 17.27 -6.84
C THR A 129 1.03 16.81 -8.30
N PRO A 130 1.35 17.73 -9.25
CA PRO A 130 1.49 17.37 -10.65
C PRO A 130 2.58 16.33 -10.95
N GLN A 131 3.57 16.19 -10.07
CA GLN A 131 4.67 15.25 -10.26
C GLN A 131 5.10 14.58 -8.95
N ARG A 132 5.28 13.26 -8.98
CA ARG A 132 5.69 12.41 -7.85
C ARG A 132 7.02 12.77 -7.19
N ASN A 133 7.83 13.60 -7.84
CA ASN A 133 9.12 14.08 -7.31
C ASN A 133 9.03 15.47 -6.64
N ASN A 134 7.84 16.07 -6.55
CA ASN A 134 7.61 17.29 -5.78
C ASN A 134 7.49 16.96 -4.28
N LEU A 135 8.59 16.46 -3.72
CA LEU A 135 8.62 15.89 -2.36
C LEU A 135 8.28 16.91 -1.27
N ALA A 136 8.56 18.20 -1.50
CA ALA A 136 8.20 19.27 -0.58
C ALA A 136 6.68 19.46 -0.49
N ASP A 137 5.96 19.36 -1.62
CA ASP A 137 4.50 19.42 -1.64
C ASP A 137 3.91 18.20 -0.94
N ILE A 138 4.45 17.00 -1.22
CA ILE A 138 4.01 15.76 -0.58
C ILE A 138 4.19 15.83 0.94
N ALA A 139 5.37 16.25 1.41
CA ALA A 139 5.64 16.41 2.84
C ALA A 139 4.74 17.49 3.46
N HIS A 140 4.52 18.62 2.78
CA HIS A 140 3.62 19.66 3.24
C HIS A 140 2.19 19.13 3.41
N ASP A 141 1.67 18.39 2.44
CA ASP A 141 0.32 17.84 2.51
C ASP A 141 0.19 16.84 3.67
N TYR A 142 1.15 15.95 3.84
CA TYR A 142 1.19 15.03 4.99
C TYR A 142 1.16 15.76 6.33
N LEU A 143 1.94 16.82 6.49
CA LEU A 143 2.12 17.47 7.79
C LEU A 143 1.04 18.52 8.12
N HIS A 144 0.44 19.12 7.09
CA HIS A 144 -0.39 20.32 7.27
C HIS A 144 -1.80 20.19 6.70
N LEU A 145 -2.03 19.33 5.70
CA LEU A 145 -3.34 19.17 5.08
C LEU A 145 -4.00 17.84 5.48
N THR A 146 -3.49 16.73 4.96
CA THR A 146 -4.09 15.41 5.12
C THR A 146 -3.80 14.79 6.48
N ARG A 147 -2.67 15.14 7.13
CA ARG A 147 -2.32 14.79 8.52
C ARG A 147 -2.66 13.36 8.95
N PRO A 148 -2.11 12.30 8.29
CA PRO A 148 -2.32 10.93 8.74
C PRO A 148 -1.89 10.74 10.19
N ASN A 149 -2.57 9.88 10.94
CA ASN A 149 -2.21 9.53 12.31
C ASN A 149 -0.90 8.71 12.37
N VAL A 150 -0.64 7.89 11.35
CA VAL A 150 0.57 7.07 11.30
C VAL A 150 1.26 7.25 9.95
N LEU A 151 2.56 7.56 9.99
CA LEU A 151 3.44 7.66 8.82
C LEU A 151 4.69 6.82 9.11
N LEU A 152 4.84 5.62 8.55
CA LEU A 152 5.99 4.74 8.82
C LEU A 152 6.67 4.33 7.51
N GLY A 153 7.96 4.64 7.36
CA GLY A 153 8.75 4.14 6.24
C GLY A 153 10.19 4.63 6.25
N GLY A 154 10.86 4.55 5.11
CA GLY A 154 12.21 5.05 4.93
C GLY A 154 12.29 6.58 5.10
N GLY A 155 13.34 7.05 5.77
CA GLY A 155 13.60 8.48 6.01
C GLY A 155 14.41 9.14 4.89
N GLY A 156 14.67 10.45 5.00
CA GLY A 156 15.69 11.14 4.20
C GLY A 156 15.26 11.67 2.82
N ASN A 157 13.97 11.64 2.47
CA ASN A 157 13.50 12.07 1.14
C ASN A 157 12.33 13.06 1.20
N GLY A 158 12.63 14.32 1.49
CA GLY A 158 11.66 15.44 1.46
C GLY A 158 10.83 15.64 2.72
N LEU A 159 10.53 14.58 3.48
CA LEU A 159 10.01 14.68 4.84
C LEU A 159 11.17 14.53 5.82
N THR A 160 11.35 15.49 6.74
CA THR A 160 12.39 15.43 7.78
C THR A 160 11.79 15.16 9.15
N GLU A 161 12.60 14.59 10.06
CA GLU A 161 12.25 14.38 11.46
C GLU A 161 11.80 15.69 12.13
N LYS A 162 12.60 16.74 11.95
CA LYS A 162 12.32 18.07 12.50
C LYS A 162 10.99 18.66 12.03
N ASP A 163 10.66 18.51 10.75
CA ASP A 163 9.40 19.03 10.21
C ASP A 163 8.21 18.23 10.78
N ALA A 164 8.34 16.91 10.93
CA ALA A 164 7.33 16.07 11.56
C ALA A 164 7.12 16.42 13.04
N GLU A 165 8.20 16.59 13.81
CA GLU A 165 8.14 17.06 15.20
C GLU A 165 7.45 18.43 15.30
N ALA A 166 7.82 19.38 14.44
CA ALA A 166 7.22 20.72 14.40
C ALA A 166 5.72 20.68 14.05
N ALA A 167 5.29 19.69 13.27
CA ALA A 167 3.88 19.44 12.96
C ALA A 167 3.12 18.68 14.07
N GLY A 168 3.80 18.28 15.14
CA GLY A 168 3.25 17.63 16.33
C GLY A 168 3.14 16.11 16.22
N TYR A 169 4.04 15.47 15.47
CA TYR A 169 4.21 14.02 15.46
C TYR A 169 5.23 13.59 16.51
N THR A 170 4.96 12.48 17.19
CA THR A 170 6.00 11.70 17.87
C THR A 170 6.88 11.07 16.80
N VAL A 171 8.20 11.31 16.85
CA VAL A 171 9.14 10.78 15.85
C VAL A 171 9.94 9.62 16.41
N VAL A 172 10.04 8.54 15.64
CA VAL A 172 10.90 7.37 15.91
C VAL A 172 11.74 7.07 14.67
N THR A 173 12.99 6.66 14.86
CA THR A 173 13.95 6.51 13.74
C THR A 173 14.60 5.13 13.68
N ASP A 174 14.33 4.28 14.66
CA ASP A 174 14.84 2.92 14.74
C ASP A 174 13.76 1.93 15.22
N ARG A 175 14.10 0.64 15.11
CA ARG A 175 13.20 -0.45 15.50
C ARG A 175 12.91 -0.46 16.99
N GLU A 176 13.87 -0.08 17.83
CA GLU A 176 13.69 -0.10 19.27
C GLU A 176 12.67 0.97 19.70
N GLY A 177 12.82 2.19 19.22
CA GLY A 177 11.91 3.30 19.44
C GLY A 177 10.50 2.98 18.96
N LEU A 178 10.36 2.40 17.76
CA LEU A 178 9.06 1.96 17.24
C LEU A 178 8.38 0.95 18.18
N LEU A 179 9.11 -0.06 18.64
CA LEU A 179 8.55 -1.15 19.47
C LEU A 179 8.30 -0.73 20.94
N HIS A 180 8.87 0.40 21.39
CA HIS A 180 8.66 0.95 22.73
C HIS A 180 7.61 2.09 22.78
N LEU A 181 6.98 2.43 21.66
CA LEU A 181 5.88 3.39 21.66
C LEU A 181 4.74 2.91 22.58
N ASP A 182 4.21 3.84 23.38
CA ASP A 182 2.98 3.62 24.13
C ASP A 182 1.78 3.80 23.19
N THR A 183 1.46 2.74 22.46
CA THR A 183 0.48 2.78 21.37
C THR A 183 -0.93 3.15 21.83
N GLU A 184 -1.25 3.09 23.12
CA GLU A 184 -2.55 3.50 23.68
C GLU A 184 -2.69 5.03 23.82
N THR A 185 -1.58 5.76 23.91
CA THR A 185 -1.57 7.22 24.14
C THR A 185 -1.13 8.02 22.92
N GLU A 186 -0.47 7.38 21.96
CA GLU A 186 -0.04 8.00 20.71
C GLU A 186 -1.23 8.37 19.80
N ASN A 187 -1.23 9.63 19.34
CA ASN A 187 -2.25 10.14 18.40
C ASN A 187 -1.69 10.36 16.99
N ARG A 188 -0.40 10.70 16.89
CA ARG A 188 0.29 11.01 15.63
C ARG A 188 1.75 10.57 15.70
N VAL A 189 2.14 9.58 14.90
CA VAL A 189 3.50 9.02 14.87
C VAL A 189 4.08 9.11 13.47
N SER A 190 5.34 9.54 13.40
CA SER A 190 6.16 9.55 12.19
C SER A 190 7.42 8.72 12.41
N GLY A 191 7.44 7.52 11.83
CA GLY A 191 8.57 6.62 11.80
C GLY A 191 9.39 6.84 10.53
N GLN A 192 10.62 7.31 10.69
CA GLN A 192 11.54 7.64 9.58
C GLN A 192 12.81 6.79 9.75
N PHE A 193 12.82 5.60 9.15
CA PHE A 193 13.82 4.58 9.42
C PHE A 193 14.96 4.63 8.41
N GLY A 194 16.16 4.99 8.87
CA GLY A 194 17.35 5.16 8.02
C GLY A 194 17.25 6.34 7.04
N ASP A 195 18.25 6.48 6.19
CA ASP A 195 18.38 7.59 5.22
C ASP A 195 17.90 7.23 3.80
N THR A 196 17.39 6.01 3.62
CA THR A 196 16.96 5.46 2.34
C THR A 196 15.61 4.75 2.47
N ASN A 197 15.16 4.11 1.38
CA ASN A 197 14.20 3.02 1.51
C ASN A 197 14.70 1.98 2.55
N ILE A 198 13.77 1.23 3.15
CA ILE A 198 14.11 0.13 4.04
C ILE A 198 14.96 -0.90 3.26
N PRO A 199 16.08 -1.40 3.82
CA PRO A 199 16.91 -2.40 3.16
C PRO A 199 16.13 -3.67 2.85
N TYR A 200 16.54 -4.39 1.80
CA TYR A 200 15.89 -5.63 1.42
C TYR A 200 16.03 -6.69 2.53
N MET A 201 15.01 -7.54 2.66
CA MET A 201 14.99 -8.70 3.54
C MET A 201 16.15 -9.66 3.25
N PHE A 202 16.54 -9.81 1.98
CA PHE A 202 17.70 -10.61 1.58
C PHE A 202 19.02 -10.07 2.12
N ASP A 203 19.18 -8.74 2.14
CA ASP A 203 20.42 -8.09 2.56
C ASP A 203 20.55 -8.05 4.10
N GLY A 204 19.46 -8.38 4.81
CA GLY A 204 19.33 -8.23 6.25
C GLY A 204 19.00 -6.77 6.62
N PRO A 205 17.85 -6.47 7.24
CA PRO A 205 17.38 -5.09 7.41
C PRO A 205 18.17 -4.22 8.40
N ASN A 206 19.45 -4.53 8.70
CA ASN A 206 20.36 -3.71 9.51
C ASN A 206 19.77 -3.18 10.83
N ALA A 207 18.95 -4.01 11.51
CA ALA A 207 18.23 -3.66 12.74
C ALA A 207 17.13 -2.59 12.61
N LEU A 208 16.73 -2.21 11.39
CA LEU A 208 15.50 -1.45 11.12
C LEU A 208 14.26 -2.36 11.22
N PRO A 209 13.07 -1.79 11.47
CA PRO A 209 11.86 -2.60 11.62
C PRO A 209 11.45 -3.25 10.31
N HIS A 210 10.91 -4.47 10.40
CA HIS A 210 10.29 -5.12 9.25
C HIS A 210 8.92 -4.49 8.93
N LEU A 211 8.40 -4.71 7.72
CA LEU A 211 7.07 -4.26 7.35
C LEU A 211 5.99 -4.79 8.30
N SER A 212 6.07 -6.07 8.68
CA SER A 212 5.13 -6.69 9.61
C SER A 212 5.13 -6.05 11.00
N GLU A 213 6.27 -5.54 11.46
CA GLU A 213 6.42 -4.83 12.73
C GLU A 213 5.84 -3.42 12.65
N MET A 214 6.16 -2.67 11.58
CA MET A 214 5.57 -1.35 11.33
C MET A 214 4.05 -1.40 11.26
N VAL A 215 3.49 -2.37 10.52
CA VAL A 215 2.03 -2.54 10.39
C VAL A 215 1.38 -2.96 11.70
N THR A 216 2.05 -3.82 12.47
CA THR A 216 1.60 -4.23 13.81
C THR A 216 1.41 -3.01 14.72
N VAL A 217 2.43 -2.15 14.81
CA VAL A 217 2.36 -0.94 15.64
C VAL A 217 1.34 0.07 15.09
N ALA A 218 1.29 0.24 13.76
CA ALA A 218 0.30 1.09 13.12
C ALA A 218 -1.13 0.67 13.46
N LEU A 219 -1.44 -0.64 13.40
CA LEU A 219 -2.75 -1.17 13.76
C LEU A 219 -3.07 -0.96 15.24
N ASP A 220 -2.10 -1.13 16.14
CA ASP A 220 -2.32 -0.92 17.57
C ASP A 220 -2.69 0.55 17.85
N ILE A 221 -2.00 1.52 17.23
CA ILE A 221 -2.32 2.95 17.33
C ILE A 221 -3.69 3.26 16.70
N LEU A 222 -3.92 2.84 15.45
CA LEU A 222 -5.13 3.16 14.69
C LEU A 222 -6.39 2.54 15.30
N SER A 223 -6.26 1.41 16.01
CA SER A 223 -7.38 0.74 16.67
C SER A 223 -7.96 1.52 17.86
N ASN A 224 -7.27 2.56 18.35
CA ASN A 224 -7.81 3.47 19.36
C ASN A 224 -8.95 4.36 18.83
N ALA A 225 -9.08 4.48 17.50
CA ALA A 225 -10.10 5.30 16.87
C ALA A 225 -11.50 4.69 16.98
N GLN A 226 -12.42 5.39 17.66
CA GLN A 226 -13.80 4.92 17.83
C GLN A 226 -14.56 4.79 16.51
N GLU A 227 -14.28 5.65 15.52
CA GLU A 227 -14.95 5.64 14.21
C GLU A 227 -14.32 4.64 13.22
N GLY A 228 -13.26 3.93 13.63
CA GLY A 228 -12.48 3.04 12.78
C GLY A 228 -11.31 3.73 12.10
N PHE A 229 -10.70 3.04 11.14
CA PHE A 229 -9.48 3.52 10.49
C PHE A 229 -9.36 3.15 9.01
N PHE A 230 -8.48 3.88 8.31
CA PHE A 230 -7.96 3.51 7.00
C PHE A 230 -6.44 3.32 7.10
N LEU A 231 -5.92 2.21 6.61
CA LEU A 231 -4.49 1.92 6.61
C LEU A 231 -4.04 1.50 5.22
N LEU A 232 -3.09 2.24 4.64
CA LEU A 232 -2.30 1.77 3.49
C LEU A 232 -1.06 1.03 3.98
N VAL A 233 -0.79 -0.13 3.41
CA VAL A 233 0.41 -0.94 3.63
C VAL A 233 1.09 -1.21 2.30
N GLU A 234 2.35 -0.85 2.15
CA GLU A 234 3.09 -1.04 0.90
C GLU A 234 4.36 -1.89 1.10
N GLY A 235 4.43 -3.02 0.39
CA GLY A 235 5.65 -3.78 0.17
C GLY A 235 6.43 -3.25 -1.04
N GLY A 236 6.85 -1.99 -1.01
CA GLY A 236 7.33 -1.27 -2.19
C GLY A 236 8.75 -1.62 -2.67
N ARG A 237 9.46 -2.52 -1.96
CA ARG A 237 10.77 -3.04 -2.43
C ARG A 237 10.60 -4.20 -3.41
N ILE A 238 9.42 -4.80 -3.53
CA ILE A 238 9.13 -5.85 -4.52
C ILE A 238 9.40 -5.33 -5.95
N ASP A 239 8.88 -4.14 -6.27
CA ASP A 239 9.09 -3.43 -7.53
C ASP A 239 10.57 -3.16 -7.82
N HIS A 240 11.27 -2.55 -6.87
CA HIS A 240 12.70 -2.23 -7.01
C HIS A 240 13.56 -3.49 -7.32
N ALA A 241 13.21 -4.63 -6.72
CA ALA A 241 13.84 -5.91 -7.02
C ALA A 241 13.45 -6.42 -8.43
N GLY A 242 12.20 -6.23 -8.83
CA GLY A 242 11.72 -6.51 -10.19
C GLY A 242 12.44 -5.68 -11.25
N HIS A 243 12.61 -4.38 -11.04
CA HIS A 243 13.38 -3.49 -11.92
C HIS A 243 14.84 -3.96 -12.09
N SER A 244 15.41 -4.51 -11.02
CA SER A 244 16.78 -5.03 -11.00
C SER A 244 16.89 -6.48 -11.50
N ASN A 245 15.77 -7.13 -11.83
CA ASN A 245 15.68 -8.55 -12.16
C ASN A 245 16.32 -9.47 -11.08
N ASP A 246 16.21 -9.05 -9.83
CA ASP A 246 16.80 -9.71 -8.67
C ASP A 246 15.75 -10.60 -7.97
N ILE A 247 15.72 -11.87 -8.36
CA ILE A 247 14.70 -12.81 -7.92
C ILE A 247 14.79 -13.14 -6.42
N GLU A 248 15.99 -13.16 -5.83
CA GLU A 248 16.15 -13.50 -4.41
C GLU A 248 15.58 -12.40 -3.52
N ARG A 249 15.86 -11.14 -3.86
CA ARG A 249 15.24 -9.99 -3.18
C ARG A 249 13.74 -9.94 -3.41
N ASN A 250 13.28 -10.10 -4.65
CA ASN A 250 11.84 -10.04 -4.98
C ASN A 250 11.03 -11.10 -4.20
N ILE A 251 11.53 -12.34 -4.14
CA ILE A 251 10.90 -13.43 -3.38
C ILE A 251 10.83 -13.10 -1.89
N LEU A 252 11.93 -12.65 -1.27
CA LEU A 252 11.94 -12.40 0.17
C LEU A 252 11.11 -11.18 0.57
N GLU A 253 11.04 -10.13 -0.25
CA GLU A 253 10.10 -9.01 -0.05
C GLU A 253 8.64 -9.48 -0.15
N THR A 254 8.31 -10.30 -1.14
CA THR A 254 6.95 -10.84 -1.31
C THR A 254 6.56 -11.75 -0.14
N ILE A 255 7.50 -12.52 0.41
CA ILE A 255 7.28 -13.34 1.60
C ILE A 255 7.05 -12.46 2.83
N GLU A 256 7.82 -11.39 3.03
CA GLU A 256 7.61 -10.46 4.15
C GLU A 256 6.27 -9.71 4.02
N PHE A 257 5.87 -9.35 2.81
CA PHE A 257 4.54 -8.80 2.53
C PHE A 257 3.42 -9.80 2.86
N SER A 258 3.57 -11.08 2.49
CA SER A 258 2.63 -12.15 2.89
C SER A 258 2.55 -12.32 4.41
N LYS A 259 3.68 -12.29 5.13
CA LYS A 259 3.68 -12.31 6.62
C LYS A 259 2.98 -11.09 7.22
N THR A 260 3.15 -9.93 6.60
CA THR A 260 2.47 -8.69 7.01
C THR A 260 0.96 -8.82 6.83
N VAL A 261 0.48 -9.36 5.71
CA VAL A 261 -0.95 -9.62 5.52
C VAL A 261 -1.47 -10.64 6.54
N GLN A 262 -0.69 -11.67 6.87
CA GLN A 262 -1.07 -12.62 7.91
C GLN A 262 -1.23 -11.93 9.27
N SER A 263 -0.30 -11.06 9.67
CA SER A 263 -0.38 -10.35 10.95
C SER A 263 -1.58 -9.38 11.01
N ILE A 264 -1.97 -8.80 9.88
CA ILE A 264 -3.21 -8.04 9.74
C ILE A 264 -4.41 -8.96 10.02
N VAL A 265 -4.52 -10.08 9.29
CA VAL A 265 -5.64 -11.03 9.43
C VAL A 265 -5.74 -11.53 10.88
N ASP A 266 -4.62 -11.87 11.51
CA ASP A 266 -4.60 -12.36 12.89
C ASP A 266 -5.19 -11.32 13.87
N ARG A 267 -4.94 -10.02 13.63
CA ARG A 267 -5.50 -8.93 14.44
C ARG A 267 -6.98 -8.66 14.19
N VAL A 268 -7.44 -8.77 12.95
CA VAL A 268 -8.81 -8.32 12.57
C VAL A 268 -9.78 -9.46 12.26
N SER A 269 -9.34 -10.73 12.27
CA SER A 269 -10.15 -11.91 11.91
C SER A 269 -11.44 -12.09 12.73
N ARG A 270 -11.49 -11.52 13.94
CA ARG A 270 -12.67 -11.57 14.82
C ARG A 270 -13.65 -10.42 14.57
N ARG A 271 -13.37 -9.56 13.60
CA ARG A 271 -14.19 -8.40 13.24
C ARG A 271 -15.02 -8.69 12.00
N ASP A 272 -16.26 -8.23 12.00
CA ASP A 272 -17.18 -8.27 10.84
C ASP A 272 -17.30 -6.90 10.13
N ASP A 273 -16.58 -5.89 10.63
CA ASP A 273 -16.61 -4.51 10.19
C ASP A 273 -15.35 -4.06 9.42
N THR A 274 -14.47 -5.00 9.07
CA THR A 274 -13.20 -4.72 8.39
C THR A 274 -13.18 -5.25 6.96
N LEU A 275 -12.66 -4.44 6.04
CA LEU A 275 -12.29 -4.84 4.68
C LEU A 275 -10.75 -4.91 4.59
N ILE A 276 -10.23 -6.01 4.06
CA ILE A 276 -8.83 -6.12 3.62
C ILE A 276 -8.80 -6.29 2.11
N LEU A 277 -8.04 -5.46 1.43
CA LEU A 277 -7.72 -5.60 0.02
C LEU A 277 -6.22 -5.83 -0.14
N VAL A 278 -5.83 -6.81 -0.94
CA VAL A 278 -4.42 -7.07 -1.28
C VAL A 278 -4.29 -7.07 -2.79
N THR A 279 -3.39 -6.26 -3.33
CA THR A 279 -3.18 -6.13 -4.76
C THR A 279 -1.77 -5.65 -5.09
N ALA A 280 -1.50 -5.37 -6.35
CA ALA A 280 -0.37 -4.57 -6.81
C ALA A 280 -0.87 -3.33 -7.55
N ASP A 281 0.01 -2.36 -7.75
CA ASP A 281 -0.24 -1.18 -8.56
C ASP A 281 0.02 -1.45 -10.05
N HIS A 282 1.03 -2.26 -10.38
CA HIS A 282 1.37 -2.81 -11.70
C HIS A 282 2.23 -4.08 -11.56
N GLU A 283 2.65 -4.67 -12.68
CA GLU A 283 3.63 -5.77 -12.69
C GLU A 283 4.99 -5.26 -13.17
N THR A 284 6.07 -5.73 -12.55
CA THR A 284 7.44 -5.30 -12.87
C THR A 284 8.38 -6.43 -13.26
N GLY A 285 9.15 -6.20 -14.32
CA GLY A 285 10.19 -7.10 -14.83
C GLY A 285 9.69 -8.12 -15.86
N GLY A 286 8.38 -8.30 -15.97
CA GLY A 286 7.78 -9.32 -16.81
C GLY A 286 8.32 -10.70 -16.44
N LEU A 287 8.28 -11.00 -15.13
CA LEU A 287 8.75 -12.25 -14.55
C LEU A 287 7.96 -13.42 -15.13
N LYS A 288 8.63 -14.54 -15.38
CA LYS A 288 8.02 -15.79 -15.78
C LYS A 288 8.65 -16.93 -15.00
N VAL A 289 7.85 -17.71 -14.28
CA VAL A 289 8.31 -18.95 -13.66
C VAL A 289 8.13 -20.12 -14.61
N HIS A 290 9.22 -20.85 -14.88
CA HIS A 290 9.24 -22.03 -15.74
C HIS A 290 9.14 -23.33 -14.95
N LYS A 291 9.78 -23.39 -13.78
CA LYS A 291 9.88 -24.63 -12.99
C LYS A 291 9.99 -24.35 -11.50
N ASN A 292 9.25 -25.13 -10.71
CA ASN A 292 9.40 -25.21 -9.27
C ASN A 292 10.62 -26.07 -8.91
N ASN A 293 11.58 -25.51 -8.17
CA ASN A 293 12.76 -26.22 -7.68
C ASN A 293 12.63 -26.73 -6.23
N GLY A 294 11.45 -26.56 -5.62
CA GLY A 294 11.13 -26.98 -4.26
C GLY A 294 11.41 -25.91 -3.22
N LYS A 295 10.87 -26.14 -2.01
CA LYS A 295 11.00 -25.23 -0.87
C LYS A 295 12.47 -24.91 -0.57
N GLY A 296 12.77 -23.63 -0.37
CA GLY A 296 14.11 -23.10 -0.08
C GLY A 296 14.99 -22.95 -1.32
N HIS A 297 14.50 -23.31 -2.51
CA HIS A 297 15.25 -23.19 -3.76
C HIS A 297 14.55 -22.21 -4.69
N VAL A 298 15.31 -21.25 -5.22
CA VAL A 298 14.80 -20.29 -6.21
C VAL A 298 14.28 -21.07 -7.43
N PRO A 299 13.05 -20.80 -7.90
CA PRO A 299 12.50 -21.45 -9.08
C PRO A 299 13.30 -21.10 -10.35
N GLU A 300 13.15 -21.91 -11.41
CA GLU A 300 13.70 -21.55 -12.73
C GLU A 300 12.82 -20.45 -13.33
N ILE A 301 13.43 -19.32 -13.69
CA ILE A 301 12.72 -18.11 -14.11
C ILE A 301 13.35 -17.47 -15.36
N SER A 302 12.60 -16.57 -15.99
CA SER A 302 13.13 -15.57 -16.92
C SER A 302 12.47 -14.22 -16.71
N TRP A 303 13.20 -13.16 -17.02
CA TRP A 303 12.69 -11.79 -17.07
C TRP A 303 12.60 -11.34 -18.53
N SER A 304 11.59 -10.55 -18.87
CA SER A 304 11.42 -10.03 -20.24
C SER A 304 11.79 -8.56 -20.38
N THR A 305 11.85 -7.83 -19.27
CA THR A 305 12.22 -6.41 -19.21
C THR A 305 12.86 -6.10 -17.86
N GLY A 306 13.32 -4.87 -17.66
CA GLY A 306 13.60 -4.31 -16.33
C GLY A 306 12.66 -3.16 -15.99
N GLY A 307 11.56 -2.99 -16.73
CA GLY A 307 10.52 -1.99 -16.48
C GLY A 307 9.20 -2.63 -16.06
N HIS A 308 8.17 -1.82 -15.88
CA HIS A 308 6.81 -2.33 -15.67
C HIS A 308 6.29 -3.04 -16.93
N THR A 309 5.18 -3.76 -16.82
CA THR A 309 4.47 -4.34 -17.96
C THR A 309 2.99 -3.95 -17.98
N VAL A 310 2.31 -4.34 -19.05
CA VAL A 310 0.87 -4.13 -19.26
C VAL A 310 0.02 -5.28 -18.70
N SER A 311 0.63 -6.20 -17.96
CA SER A 311 -0.06 -7.37 -17.41
C SER A 311 -1.04 -6.95 -16.32
N ASN A 312 -2.19 -7.64 -16.26
CA ASN A 312 -3.05 -7.54 -15.08
C ASN A 312 -2.32 -8.06 -13.85
N VAL A 313 -2.72 -7.55 -12.69
CA VAL A 313 -2.19 -7.94 -11.38
C VAL A 313 -3.26 -8.66 -10.56
N PRO A 314 -2.88 -9.47 -9.57
CA PRO A 314 -3.85 -10.14 -8.72
C PRO A 314 -4.52 -9.16 -7.75
N LEU A 315 -5.81 -9.38 -7.47
CA LEU A 315 -6.57 -8.68 -6.44
C LEU A 315 -7.27 -9.72 -5.54
N TYR A 316 -7.06 -9.59 -4.23
CA TYR A 316 -7.63 -10.45 -3.20
C TYR A 316 -8.45 -9.62 -2.21
N GLY A 317 -9.64 -10.10 -1.83
CA GLY A 317 -10.54 -9.44 -0.89
C GLY A 317 -10.94 -10.33 0.28
N TRP A 318 -10.90 -9.79 1.49
CA TRP A 318 -11.39 -10.44 2.71
C TRP A 318 -12.24 -9.48 3.56
N GLY A 319 -13.28 -10.03 4.19
CA GLY A 319 -14.14 -9.30 5.13
C GLY A 319 -15.28 -8.53 4.45
N ARG A 320 -15.70 -7.42 5.07
CA ARG A 320 -16.86 -6.62 4.67
C ARG A 320 -16.68 -6.07 3.25
N ASN A 321 -17.67 -6.24 2.37
CA ASN A 321 -17.67 -5.83 0.96
C ASN A 321 -16.69 -6.57 0.04
N ALA A 322 -15.95 -7.56 0.55
CA ALA A 322 -14.99 -8.30 -0.25
C ALA A 322 -15.65 -9.10 -1.38
N GLU A 323 -16.95 -9.40 -1.28
CA GLU A 323 -17.71 -10.06 -2.35
C GLU A 323 -17.79 -9.27 -3.66
N ARG A 324 -17.45 -7.97 -3.62
CA ARG A 324 -17.35 -7.11 -4.81
C ARG A 324 -16.04 -7.31 -5.58
N VAL A 325 -15.09 -8.05 -5.03
CA VAL A 325 -13.84 -8.43 -5.69
C VAL A 325 -14.11 -9.68 -6.52
N GLU A 326 -14.40 -9.49 -7.81
CA GLU A 326 -14.70 -10.59 -8.72
C GLU A 326 -14.30 -10.28 -10.17
N GLY A 327 -13.99 -11.32 -10.93
CA GLY A 327 -13.78 -11.24 -12.38
C GLY A 327 -12.55 -10.41 -12.77
N ILE A 328 -12.75 -9.49 -13.72
CA ILE A 328 -11.73 -8.55 -14.18
C ILE A 328 -12.20 -7.14 -13.79
N MET A 329 -11.39 -6.45 -13.01
CA MET A 329 -11.69 -5.12 -12.48
C MET A 329 -10.72 -4.07 -13.03
N ASN A 330 -11.12 -2.81 -13.03
CA ASN A 330 -10.19 -1.71 -13.19
C ASN A 330 -9.67 -1.27 -11.82
N ASN A 331 -8.43 -0.81 -11.72
CA ASN A 331 -7.92 -0.27 -10.45
C ASN A 331 -8.72 0.96 -9.95
N THR A 332 -9.49 1.64 -10.81
CA THR A 332 -10.47 2.67 -10.42
C THR A 332 -11.72 2.13 -9.71
N ASP A 333 -12.02 0.83 -9.80
CA ASP A 333 -13.22 0.24 -9.19
C ASP A 333 -13.05 0.01 -7.68
N LEU A 334 -11.83 0.06 -7.14
CA LEU A 334 -11.56 -0.23 -5.73
C LEU A 334 -12.24 0.75 -4.77
N ILE A 335 -12.46 2.00 -5.19
CA ILE A 335 -13.24 2.98 -4.40
C ILE A 335 -14.69 2.49 -4.16
N LYS A 336 -15.27 1.75 -5.11
CA LYS A 336 -16.61 1.16 -5.01
C LYS A 336 -16.61 -0.08 -4.11
N VAL A 337 -15.51 -0.83 -4.09
CA VAL A 337 -15.34 -1.97 -3.17
C VAL A 337 -15.33 -1.49 -1.72
N VAL A 338 -14.62 -0.38 -1.45
CA VAL A 338 -14.61 0.28 -0.13
C VAL A 338 -16.00 0.82 0.26
N GLY A 339 -16.92 1.01 -0.69
CA GLY A 339 -18.28 1.49 -0.44
C GLY A 339 -18.39 3.02 -0.41
N CYS A 340 -17.46 3.73 -1.06
CA CYS A 340 -17.61 5.16 -1.30
C CYS A 340 -18.56 5.38 -2.51
N PRO A 341 -19.49 6.36 -2.44
CA PRO A 341 -20.27 6.75 -3.61
C PRO A 341 -19.33 7.19 -4.74
N SER A 342 -19.65 6.85 -5.98
CA SER A 342 -18.97 7.46 -7.14
C SER A 342 -19.23 8.97 -7.13
N ASN A 343 -18.16 9.76 -7.12
CA ASN A 343 -18.23 11.21 -7.36
C ASN A 343 -18.82 11.50 -8.74
#